data_AF-A0A2S7ZCV3-F1
#
_entry.id   AF-A0A2S7ZCV3-F1
#
_cell.length_a   1.000
_cell.length_b   1.000
_cell.length_c   1.000
_cell.angle_alpha   90.00
_cell.angle_beta   90.00
_cell.angle_gamma   90.00
#
_symmetry.space_group_name_H-M   'P 1'
#
loop_
_entity.id
_entity.type
_entity.pdbx_description
1 polymer ?
#
loop_
_entity_poly.entity_id
_entity_poly.type
_entity_poly.pdbx_seq_one_letter_code
_entity_poly.pdbx_strand_id
1 'polypeptide(L)'
;MKLKGKTQITPKFSEEIAEKCRVPNSKIMLSFGCVTSNKKYNFGYFKKDIRKNLNTREALDELLEKITSLTWAEASNLSKSEIGGFELIPFEQMTPIQIKNLDITKDTGIYTFRFNSNTCRLCGIKDKYCNVLYIIAYDFCFKLYNHGS
;
A
#
# COMPACT_ATOMS: atom_id res chain seq x y z
N MET A 1 45.66 -35.84 -10.47
CA MET A 1 44.37 -35.68 -9.77
C MET A 1 43.92 -34.22 -9.97
N LYS A 2 43.03 -33.97 -10.93
CA LYS A 2 42.55 -32.61 -11.28
C LYS A 2 41.22 -32.36 -10.57
N LEU A 3 41.18 -31.40 -9.64
CA LEU A 3 39.97 -30.96 -8.95
C LEU A 3 39.09 -30.17 -9.93
N LYS A 4 37.88 -30.67 -10.21
CA LYS A 4 36.84 -29.97 -10.98
C LYS A 4 36.33 -28.77 -10.20
N GLY A 5 36.25 -27.62 -10.87
CA GLY A 5 35.87 -26.34 -10.31
C GLY A 5 34.48 -26.33 -9.67
N LYS A 6 34.35 -25.56 -8.60
CA LYS A 6 33.06 -25.26 -7.95
C LYS A 6 32.21 -24.45 -8.93
N THR A 7 31.12 -25.04 -9.40
CA THR A 7 30.08 -24.37 -10.18
C THR A 7 29.47 -23.26 -9.31
N GLN A 8 29.66 -22.00 -9.70
CA GLN A 8 28.90 -20.89 -9.12
C GLN A 8 27.43 -21.08 -9.50
N ILE A 9 26.58 -21.27 -8.50
CA ILE A 9 25.13 -21.21 -8.67
C ILE A 9 24.78 -19.73 -8.79
N THR A 10 24.72 -19.21 -10.00
CA THR A 10 24.04 -17.94 -10.26
C THR A 10 22.55 -18.18 -10.03
N PRO A 11 21.88 -17.44 -9.11
CA PRO A 11 20.44 -17.50 -9.04
C PRO A 11 19.91 -17.00 -10.39
N LYS A 12 19.13 -17.83 -11.07
CA LYS A 12 18.41 -17.47 -12.30
C LYS A 12 17.35 -16.42 -11.95
N PHE A 13 17.79 -15.18 -11.79
CA PHE A 13 16.92 -14.02 -11.99
C PHE A 13 16.64 -14.01 -13.50
N SER A 14 15.46 -14.45 -13.91
CA SER A 14 15.12 -14.46 -15.34
C SER A 14 15.00 -13.01 -15.83
N GLU A 15 15.58 -12.73 -17.00
CA GLU A 15 15.46 -11.43 -17.68
C GLU A 15 13.99 -11.01 -17.88
N GLU A 16 13.05 -11.97 -17.97
CA GLU A 16 11.61 -11.73 -18.02
C GLU A 16 11.04 -11.01 -16.78
N ILE A 17 11.62 -11.19 -15.59
CA ILE A 17 11.22 -10.46 -14.38
C ILE A 17 11.79 -9.04 -14.41
N ALA A 18 13.01 -8.88 -14.94
CA ALA A 18 13.66 -7.59 -15.09
C ALA A 18 12.95 -6.69 -16.12
N GLU A 19 12.25 -7.25 -17.11
CA GLU A 19 11.49 -6.46 -18.08
C GLU A 19 10.20 -5.82 -17.53
N LYS A 20 9.60 -6.38 -16.46
CA LYS A 20 8.27 -5.94 -15.99
C LYS A 20 8.29 -4.62 -15.22
N CYS A 21 9.43 -4.19 -14.68
CA CYS A 21 9.55 -2.90 -14.03
C CYS A 21 10.82 -2.16 -14.47
N ARG A 22 10.68 -1.32 -15.49
CA ARG A 22 11.81 -0.53 -16.06
C ARG A 22 12.10 0.77 -15.30
N VAL A 23 11.54 0.96 -14.10
CA VAL A 23 11.71 2.21 -13.36
C VAL A 23 12.87 2.02 -12.37
N PRO A 24 14.01 2.71 -12.53
CA PRO A 24 15.13 2.64 -11.58
C PRO A 24 14.79 3.29 -10.22
N ASN A 25 13.58 3.82 -10.07
CA ASN A 25 13.13 4.47 -8.84
C ASN A 25 12.80 3.41 -7.78
N SER A 26 13.54 3.46 -6.67
CA SER A 26 13.34 2.61 -5.49
C SER A 26 12.25 3.14 -4.55
N LYS A 27 11.74 4.35 -4.78
CA LYS A 27 10.72 5.00 -3.97
C LYS A 27 9.33 4.49 -4.28
N ILE A 28 8.44 4.61 -3.30
CA ILE A 28 7.06 4.14 -3.41
C ILE A 28 6.30 5.03 -4.40
N MET A 29 5.75 4.41 -5.45
CA MET A 29 4.87 5.05 -6.42
C MET A 29 3.41 4.73 -6.07
N LEU A 30 2.49 5.66 -6.32
CA LEU A 30 1.09 5.47 -5.97
C LEU A 30 0.22 5.35 -7.23
N SER A 31 -0.69 4.38 -7.22
CA SER A 31 -1.72 4.24 -8.26
C SER A 31 -3.10 4.29 -7.61
N PHE A 32 -3.95 5.20 -8.08
CA PHE A 32 -5.32 5.38 -7.57
C PHE A 32 -6.38 4.69 -8.46
N GLY A 33 -5.96 3.94 -9.48
CA GLY A 33 -6.86 3.30 -10.43
C GLY A 33 -7.73 2.17 -9.85
N CYS A 34 -7.44 1.73 -8.63
CA CYS A 34 -8.08 0.58 -7.97
C CYS A 34 -8.94 0.96 -6.77
N VAL A 35 -9.16 2.26 -6.52
CA VAL A 35 -9.96 2.72 -5.38
C VAL A 35 -11.39 2.16 -5.47
N THR A 36 -11.87 1.57 -4.38
CA THR A 36 -13.20 0.98 -4.30
C THR A 36 -14.31 2.00 -4.61
N SER A 37 -15.37 1.55 -5.28
CA SER A 37 -16.59 2.34 -5.47
C SER A 37 -17.46 2.43 -4.20
N ASN A 38 -17.13 1.69 -3.14
CA ASN A 38 -17.86 1.77 -1.87
C ASN A 38 -17.66 3.13 -1.20
N LYS A 39 -18.73 3.94 -1.17
CA LYS A 39 -18.74 5.31 -0.64
C LYS A 39 -18.34 5.42 0.83
N LYS A 40 -18.38 4.34 1.62
CA LYS A 40 -17.89 4.35 3.01
C LYS A 40 -16.37 4.41 3.09
N TYR A 41 -15.67 3.94 2.06
CA TYR A 41 -14.22 3.76 2.04
C TYR A 41 -13.54 4.51 0.88
N ASN A 42 -14.18 5.59 0.43
CA ASN A 42 -13.63 6.55 -0.52
C ASN A 42 -14.11 7.96 -0.16
N PHE A 43 -13.69 8.98 -0.89
CA PHE A 43 -14.05 10.37 -0.61
C PHE A 43 -15.55 10.70 -0.68
N GLY A 44 -16.38 9.81 -1.22
CA GLY A 44 -17.84 9.88 -1.10
C GLY A 44 -18.34 9.81 0.34
N TYR A 45 -17.50 9.38 1.29
CA TYR A 45 -17.79 9.29 2.73
C TYR A 45 -18.25 10.63 3.31
N PHE A 46 -17.60 11.73 2.92
CA PHE A 46 -17.87 13.05 3.48
C PHE A 46 -19.21 13.63 3.06
N LYS A 47 -19.81 13.15 1.95
CA LYS A 47 -21.06 13.67 1.39
C LYS A 47 -21.02 15.20 1.22
N LYS A 48 -21.65 15.95 2.15
CA LYS A 48 -21.72 17.43 2.17
C LYS A 48 -20.85 18.06 3.26
N ASP A 49 -20.12 17.29 4.05
CA ASP A 49 -19.21 17.80 5.08
C ASP A 49 -17.89 18.27 4.44
N ILE A 50 -17.95 19.45 3.82
CA ILE A 50 -16.85 20.04 3.05
C ILE A 50 -15.65 20.32 3.96
N ARG A 51 -15.89 20.86 5.15
CA ARG A 51 -14.80 21.24 6.07
C ARG A 51 -14.01 20.02 6.53
N LYS A 52 -14.69 18.94 6.93
CA LYS A 52 -14.01 17.70 7.32
C LYS A 52 -13.27 17.06 6.15
N ASN A 53 -13.86 17.11 4.94
CA ASN A 53 -13.20 16.62 3.71
C ASN A 53 -11.89 17.37 3.44
N LEU A 54 -11.90 18.71 3.49
CA LEU A 54 -10.72 19.54 3.28
C LEU A 54 -9.62 19.21 4.30
N ASN A 55 -9.92 19.26 5.60
CA ASN A 55 -8.94 18.93 6.63
C ASN A 55 -8.36 17.51 6.46
N THR A 56 -9.19 16.54 6.06
CA THR A 56 -8.72 15.17 5.85
C THR A 56 -7.84 15.06 4.60
N ARG A 57 -8.06 15.88 3.58
CA ARG A 57 -7.22 15.93 2.37
C ARG A 57 -5.86 16.54 2.67
N GLU A 58 -5.80 17.62 3.43
CA GLU A 58 -4.52 18.20 3.88
C GLU A 58 -3.67 17.16 4.62
N ALA A 59 -4.27 16.42 5.56
CA ALA A 59 -3.58 15.33 6.26
C ALA A 59 -3.22 14.14 5.35
N LEU A 60 -4.00 13.90 4.29
CA LEU A 60 -3.65 12.90 3.29
C LEU A 60 -2.45 13.36 2.46
N ASP A 61 -2.41 14.63 2.04
CA ASP A 61 -1.32 15.18 1.23
C ASP A 61 0.03 15.06 1.97
N GLU A 62 0.05 15.33 3.27
CA GLU A 62 1.21 15.10 4.14
C GLU A 62 1.65 13.61 4.13
N LEU A 63 0.69 12.69 4.22
CA LEU A 63 0.98 11.26 4.14
C LEU A 63 1.53 10.87 2.76
N LEU A 64 0.92 11.35 1.68
CA LEU A 64 1.33 11.03 0.31
C LEU A 64 2.74 11.54 0.03
N GLU A 65 3.05 12.77 0.41
CA GLU A 65 4.40 13.33 0.33
C GLU A 65 5.39 12.43 1.08
N LYS A 66 5.05 12.07 2.33
CA LYS A 66 5.91 11.21 3.13
C LYS A 66 6.14 9.84 2.49
N ILE A 67 5.08 9.12 2.13
CA ILE A 67 5.20 7.76 1.55
C ILE A 67 6.01 7.79 0.26
N THR A 68 5.76 8.76 -0.62
CA THR A 68 6.46 8.84 -1.91
C THR A 68 7.92 9.28 -1.80
N SER A 69 8.33 9.86 -0.66
CA SER A 69 9.74 10.13 -0.34
C SER A 69 10.52 8.89 0.15
N LEU A 70 9.83 7.80 0.51
CA LEU A 70 10.41 6.61 1.13
C LEU A 70 10.56 5.46 0.12
N THR A 71 11.56 4.62 0.35
CA THR A 71 11.61 3.25 -0.15
C THR A 71 10.76 2.34 0.74
N TRP A 72 10.43 1.15 0.25
CA TRP A 72 9.75 0.14 1.06
C TRP A 72 10.53 -0.26 2.32
N ALA A 73 11.85 -0.34 2.24
CA ALA A 73 12.71 -0.69 3.37
C ALA A 73 12.73 0.41 4.44
N GLU A 74 12.80 1.69 4.02
CA GLU A 74 12.70 2.82 4.94
C GLU A 74 11.32 2.86 5.62
N ALA A 75 10.24 2.67 4.86
CA ALA A 75 8.88 2.63 5.41
C ALA A 75 8.68 1.47 6.41
N SER A 76 9.28 0.30 6.17
CA SER A 76 9.18 -0.85 7.08
C SER A 76 9.95 -0.67 8.40
N ASN A 77 10.89 0.28 8.45
CA ASN A 77 11.63 0.61 9.67
C ASN A 77 10.88 1.61 10.56
N LEU A 78 9.83 2.24 10.04
CA LEU A 78 8.96 3.13 10.82
C LEU A 78 7.93 2.29 11.58
N SER A 79 7.58 2.72 12.78
CA SER A 79 6.44 2.16 13.51
C SER A 79 5.14 2.52 12.77
N LYS A 80 4.12 1.67 12.92
CA LYS A 80 2.80 1.89 12.30
C LYS A 80 2.08 3.18 12.72
N SER A 81 2.52 3.82 13.81
CA SER A 81 1.96 5.07 14.32
C SER A 81 2.72 6.31 13.82
N GLU A 82 3.89 6.13 13.21
CA GLU A 82 4.64 7.18 12.55
C GLU A 82 4.12 7.40 11.13
N ILE A 83 4.17 8.65 10.66
CA ILE A 83 3.73 8.99 9.31
C ILE A 83 4.63 8.30 8.27
N GLY A 84 4.01 7.56 7.36
CA GLY A 84 4.70 6.71 6.38
C GLY A 84 5.04 5.29 6.86
N GLY A 85 4.85 4.98 8.15
CA GLY A 85 4.85 3.61 8.65
C GLY A 85 3.52 2.90 8.35
N PHE A 86 3.56 1.57 8.32
CA PHE A 86 2.39 0.76 7.96
C PHE A 86 2.21 -0.50 8.81
N GLU A 87 1.01 -1.04 8.78
CA GLU A 87 0.71 -2.41 9.20
C GLU A 87 0.22 -3.22 8.00
N LEU A 88 0.49 -4.54 8.02
CA LEU A 88 0.07 -5.46 6.97
C LEU A 88 -1.11 -6.31 7.46
N ILE A 89 -2.20 -6.29 6.73
CA ILE A 89 -3.45 -6.93 7.14
C ILE A 89 -3.94 -7.82 6.00
N PRO A 90 -4.21 -9.12 6.24
CA PRO A 90 -4.78 -9.99 5.22
C PRO A 90 -6.12 -9.46 4.71
N PHE A 91 -6.35 -9.51 3.39
CA PHE A 91 -7.57 -9.01 2.77
C PHE A 91 -8.84 -9.65 3.33
N GLU A 92 -8.78 -10.92 3.74
CA GLU A 92 -9.91 -11.61 4.39
C GLU A 92 -10.40 -10.97 5.71
N GLN A 93 -9.57 -10.17 6.38
CA GLN A 93 -9.94 -9.44 7.60
C GLN A 93 -10.63 -8.11 7.29
N MET A 94 -10.63 -7.69 6.02
CA MET A 94 -11.31 -6.49 5.58
C MET A 94 -12.81 -6.72 5.45
N THR A 95 -13.59 -5.68 5.73
CA THR A 95 -14.98 -5.60 5.31
C THR A 95 -15.03 -5.81 3.79
N PRO A 96 -15.91 -6.68 3.27
CA PRO A 96 -16.01 -6.95 1.85
C PRO A 96 -16.19 -5.67 1.04
N ILE A 97 -15.20 -5.36 0.21
CA ILE A 97 -15.22 -4.25 -0.75
C ILE A 97 -14.85 -4.78 -2.12
N GLN A 98 -15.52 -4.27 -3.15
CA GLN A 98 -15.17 -4.58 -4.52
C GLN A 98 -13.98 -3.72 -4.94
N ILE A 99 -12.90 -4.39 -5.35
CA ILE A 99 -11.73 -3.79 -5.99
C ILE A 99 -11.73 -4.21 -7.44
N LYS A 100 -11.52 -3.25 -8.35
CA LYS A 100 -11.45 -3.52 -9.80
C LYS A 100 -10.00 -3.54 -10.24
N ASN A 101 -9.73 -4.29 -11.32
CA ASN A 101 -8.44 -4.29 -12.01
C ASN A 101 -7.25 -4.83 -11.18
N LEU A 102 -7.53 -5.63 -10.14
CA LEU A 102 -6.53 -6.34 -9.36
C LEU A 102 -7.03 -7.75 -9.06
N ASP A 103 -6.16 -8.74 -9.24
CA ASP A 103 -6.39 -10.10 -8.78
C ASP A 103 -6.04 -10.16 -7.29
N ILE A 104 -7.06 -10.36 -6.44
CA ILE A 104 -6.93 -10.36 -4.99
C ILE A 104 -7.39 -11.71 -4.45
N THR A 105 -6.52 -12.34 -3.67
CA THR A 105 -6.81 -13.54 -2.90
C THR A 105 -7.04 -13.18 -1.43
N LYS A 106 -7.60 -14.11 -0.65
CA LYS A 106 -7.91 -13.90 0.78
C LYS A 106 -6.68 -13.52 1.61
N ASP A 107 -5.54 -14.10 1.27
CA ASP A 107 -4.23 -13.92 1.91
C ASP A 107 -3.45 -12.71 1.39
N THR A 108 -3.97 -11.98 0.39
CA THR A 108 -3.30 -10.79 -0.13
C THR A 108 -3.12 -9.76 0.99
N GLY A 109 -1.86 -9.37 1.23
CA GLY A 109 -1.51 -8.42 2.28
C GLY A 109 -1.85 -6.98 1.89
N ILE A 110 -2.65 -6.33 2.72
CA ILE A 110 -3.04 -4.93 2.57
C ILE A 110 -2.15 -4.05 3.43
N TYR A 111 -1.39 -3.18 2.77
CA TYR A 111 -0.56 -2.17 3.40
C TYR A 111 -1.46 -1.03 3.89
N THR A 112 -1.43 -0.79 5.18
CA THR A 112 -2.32 0.15 5.85
C THR A 112 -1.50 1.24 6.52
N PHE A 113 -1.61 2.45 6.00
CA PHE A 113 -0.89 3.64 6.49
C PHE A 113 -1.84 4.52 7.29
N ARG A 114 -1.43 4.92 8.49
CA ARG A 114 -2.22 5.78 9.37
C ARG A 114 -1.94 7.24 9.06
N PHE A 115 -2.97 8.08 9.11
CA PHE A 115 -2.84 9.53 8.98
C PHE A 115 -3.91 10.28 9.76
N ASN A 116 -3.85 11.61 9.74
CA ASN A 116 -4.77 12.49 10.45
C ASN A 116 -4.82 12.14 11.95
N SER A 117 -3.67 12.27 12.63
CA SER A 117 -3.50 11.87 14.04
C SER A 117 -3.89 10.42 14.31
N ASN A 118 -3.50 9.51 13.41
CA ASN A 118 -3.84 8.09 13.45
C ASN A 118 -5.35 7.77 13.38
N THR A 119 -6.19 8.74 12.96
CA THR A 119 -7.65 8.55 12.89
C THR A 119 -8.17 8.07 11.54
N CYS A 120 -7.33 8.10 10.51
CA CYS A 120 -7.68 7.64 9.17
C CYS A 120 -6.66 6.62 8.65
N ARG A 121 -7.06 5.77 7.69
CA ARG A 121 -6.15 4.86 6.99
C ARG A 121 -6.20 5.01 5.49
N LEU A 122 -5.03 4.98 4.87
CA LEU A 122 -4.85 4.76 3.45
C LEU A 122 -4.48 3.29 3.27
N CYS A 123 -5.28 2.55 2.51
CA CYS A 123 -5.07 1.12 2.30
C CYS A 123 -4.69 0.86 0.85
N GLY A 124 -3.67 0.03 0.64
CA GLY A 124 -3.23 -0.35 -0.69
C GLY A 124 -2.58 -1.73 -0.77
N ILE A 125 -2.42 -2.20 -1.99
CA ILE A 125 -1.73 -3.45 -2.31
C ILE A 125 -0.43 -3.10 -3.02
N LYS A 126 0.68 -3.62 -2.51
CA LYS A 126 1.99 -3.48 -3.15
C LYS A 126 2.07 -4.39 -4.38
N ASP A 127 2.52 -3.83 -5.50
CA ASP A 127 2.81 -4.59 -6.71
C ASP A 127 3.92 -5.62 -6.47
N LYS A 128 3.83 -6.78 -7.12
CA LYS A 128 4.79 -7.88 -6.95
C LYS A 128 6.16 -7.57 -7.56
N TYR A 129 6.20 -6.76 -8.61
CA TYR A 129 7.38 -6.55 -9.45
C TYR A 129 7.86 -5.10 -9.42
N CYS A 130 6.98 -4.14 -9.14
CA CYS A 130 7.27 -2.72 -9.08
C CYS A 130 7.15 -2.14 -7.67
N ASN A 131 7.70 -0.93 -7.48
CA ASN A 131 7.52 -0.15 -6.25
C ASN A 131 6.16 0.57 -6.18
N VAL A 132 5.16 0.08 -6.90
CA VAL A 132 3.81 0.68 -6.95
C VAL A 132 2.98 0.17 -5.77
N LEU A 133 2.29 1.08 -5.10
CA LEU A 133 1.21 0.83 -4.18
C LEU A 133 -0.11 1.19 -4.86
N TYR A 134 -0.92 0.18 -5.18
CA TYR A 134 -2.27 0.38 -5.67
C TYR A 134 -3.18 0.73 -4.50
N ILE A 135 -3.63 1.97 -4.43
CA ILE A 135 -4.58 2.43 -3.43
C ILE A 135 -5.94 1.80 -3.72
N ILE A 136 -6.48 1.11 -2.71
CA ILE A 136 -7.74 0.38 -2.83
C ILE A 136 -8.86 1.00 -1.98
N ALA A 137 -8.52 1.68 -0.89
CA ALA A 137 -9.52 2.23 0.03
C ALA A 137 -8.95 3.34 0.92
N TYR A 138 -9.87 4.15 1.44
CA TYR A 138 -9.63 5.14 2.50
C TYR A 138 -10.57 4.83 3.66
N ASP A 139 -10.04 4.48 4.83
CA ASP A 139 -10.85 4.27 6.03
C ASP A 139 -10.84 5.51 6.93
N PHE A 140 -11.86 6.34 6.78
CA PHE A 140 -12.04 7.57 7.57
C PHE A 140 -12.76 7.34 8.90
N CYS A 141 -13.13 6.10 9.24
CA CYS A 141 -13.99 5.82 10.39
C CYS A 141 -13.62 4.58 11.22
N PHE A 142 -12.47 3.95 10.96
CA PHE A 142 -11.99 2.75 11.67
C PHE A 142 -12.94 1.56 11.57
N LYS A 143 -13.50 1.33 10.39
CA LYS A 143 -14.48 0.24 10.18
C LYS A 143 -14.12 -0.64 9.00
N LEU A 144 -12.96 -0.45 8.39
CA LEU A 144 -12.58 -1.30 7.27
C LEU A 144 -12.12 -2.68 7.75
N TYR A 145 -11.51 -2.80 8.92
CA TYR A 145 -11.11 -4.07 9.52
C TYR A 145 -11.15 -3.97 11.05
N ASN A 146 -10.96 -5.08 11.76
CA ASN A 146 -10.87 -5.07 13.21
C ASN A 146 -9.52 -4.48 13.66
N HIS A 147 -9.54 -3.36 14.38
CA HIS A 147 -8.33 -2.66 14.81
C HIS A 147 -7.66 -3.23 16.06
N GLY A 148 -8.23 -4.28 16.66
CA GLY A 148 -7.85 -4.74 17.99
C GLY A 148 -8.37 -3.77 19.07
N SER A 149 -8.67 -4.31 20.24
CA SER A 149 -9.06 -3.52 21.41
C SER A 149 -7.86 -2.82 22.03
#